data_AF-A0A3C0WZW8-F1
#
_entry.id   AF-A0A3C0WZW8-F1
#
_cell.length_a   1.000
_cell.length_b   1.000
_cell.length_c   1.000
_cell.angle_alpha   90.00
_cell.angle_beta   90.00
_cell.angle_gamma   90.00
#
_symmetry.space_group_name_H-M   'P 1'
#
loop_
_entity.id
_entity.type
_entity.pdbx_description
1 polymer ?
#
loop_
_entity_poly.entity_id
_entity_poly.type
_entity_poly.pdbx_seq_one_letter_code
_entity_poly.pdbx_strand_id
1 'polypeptide(L)' 'PDFEIPYHTDIMQLFDGIDKDAAGKVAGEGFYYLMGDIARLHSAVLAYARDFMINKGFTYCIPPY' A
#
# COMPACT_ATOMS: atom_id res chain seq x y z
N PRO A 1 17.24 22.05 -2.45
CA PRO A 1 16.87 21.87 -3.87
C PRO A 1 15.64 22.72 -4.19
N ASP A 2 15.55 23.30 -5.38
CA ASP A 2 14.40 24.13 -5.81
C ASP A 2 13.17 23.31 -6.23
N PHE A 3 13.24 21.98 -6.06
CA PHE A 3 12.11 21.07 -6.24
C PHE A 3 11.57 20.65 -4.87
N GLU A 4 10.31 20.98 -4.60
CA GLU A 4 9.60 20.54 -3.42
C GLU A 4 9.37 19.02 -3.50
N ILE A 5 9.81 18.28 -2.48
CA ILE A 5 9.60 16.84 -2.41
C ILE A 5 8.17 16.61 -1.90
N PRO A 6 7.25 16.06 -2.72
CA PRO A 6 5.87 15.83 -2.30
C PRO A 6 5.79 14.78 -1.19
N TYR A 7 4.76 14.87 -0.36
CA TYR A 7 4.47 13.84 0.61
C TYR A 7 3.98 12.58 -0.10
N HIS A 8 4.26 11.40 0.45
CA HIS A 8 4.02 10.12 -0.24
C HIS A 8 2.56 9.92 -0.67
N THR A 9 1.59 10.39 0.12
CA THR A 9 0.18 10.27 -0.27
C THR A 9 -0.22 11.23 -1.38
N ASP A 10 0.46 12.37 -1.50
CA ASP A 10 0.22 13.31 -2.59
C ASP A 10 0.71 12.70 -3.90
N ILE A 11 1.86 12.00 -3.85
CA ILE A 11 2.34 11.20 -4.98
C ILE A 11 1.31 10.14 -5.36
N MET A 12 0.79 9.37 -4.40
CA MET A 12 -0.20 8.33 -4.67
C MET A 12 -1.50 8.90 -5.26
N GLN A 13 -1.90 10.11 -4.85
CA GLN A 13 -3.07 10.79 -5.39
C GLN A 13 -2.88 11.21 -6.85
N LEU A 14 -1.67 11.62 -7.25
CA LEU A 14 -1.34 11.91 -8.66
C LEU A 14 -1.51 10.69 -9.60
N PHE A 15 -1.54 9.47 -9.05
CA PHE A 15 -1.78 8.22 -9.78
C PHE A 15 -3.20 7.66 -9.59
N ASP A 16 -4.13 8.46 -9.04
CA ASP A 16 -5.48 8.00 -8.67
C ASP A 16 -5.46 6.74 -7.78
N GLY A 17 -4.40 6.61 -6.96
CA GLY A 17 -4.06 5.37 -6.27
C GLY A 17 -4.46 5.31 -4.80
N ILE A 18 -5.03 6.39 -4.25
CA ILE A 18 -5.49 6.46 -2.87
C ILE A 18 -6.76 7.30 -2.73
N ASP A 19 -7.70 6.84 -1.90
CA ASP A 19 -8.90 7.58 -1.50
C ASP A 19 -9.05 7.54 0.03
N LYS A 20 -8.72 8.65 0.69
CA LYS A 20 -8.87 8.83 2.14
C LYS A 20 -10.26 9.34 2.51
N ASP A 21 -10.91 10.11 1.65
CA ASP A 21 -12.19 10.75 1.94
C ASP A 21 -13.32 9.71 2.01
N ALA A 22 -13.37 8.79 1.04
CA ALA A 22 -14.34 7.70 1.07
C ALA A 22 -14.06 6.74 2.23
N ALA A 23 -12.79 6.46 2.52
CA ALA A 23 -12.42 5.58 3.62
C ALA A 23 -12.76 6.19 4.99
N GLY A 24 -12.53 7.49 5.16
CA GLY A 24 -12.92 8.25 6.34
C GLY A 24 -14.42 8.17 6.62
N LYS A 25 -15.26 8.25 5.58
CA LYS A 25 -16.71 8.10 5.69
C LYS A 25 -17.15 6.68 6.07
N VAL A 26 -16.39 5.65 5.68
CA VAL A 26 -16.76 4.24 5.90
C VAL A 26 -16.22 3.71 7.23
N ALA A 27 -14.99 4.05 7.60
CA ALA A 27 -14.26 3.45 8.71
C ALA A 27 -13.73 4.45 9.75
N GLY A 28 -13.92 5.76 9.53
CA GLY A 28 -13.44 6.82 10.42
C GLY A 28 -12.02 7.31 10.08
N GLU A 29 -11.51 8.21 10.92
CA GLU A 29 -10.22 8.85 10.71
C GLU A 29 -9.05 7.84 10.67
N GLY A 30 -8.11 8.08 9.75
CA GLY A 30 -6.90 7.28 9.59
C GLY A 30 -7.01 6.11 8.60
N PHE A 31 -8.19 5.84 8.04
CA PHE A 31 -8.39 4.81 7.03
C PHE A 31 -8.19 5.33 5.59
N TYR A 32 -7.91 4.42 4.66
CA TYR A 32 -7.71 4.72 3.24
C TYR A 32 -8.10 3.52 2.36
N TYR A 33 -8.53 3.80 1.13
CA TYR A 33 -8.57 2.81 0.06
C TYR A 33 -7.32 2.97 -0.81
N LEU A 34 -6.62 1.86 -1.09
CA LEU A 34 -5.61 1.81 -2.15
C LEU A 34 -6.28 1.36 -3.43
N MET A 35 -5.93 2.00 -4.54
CA MET A 35 -6.54 1.76 -5.85
C MET A 35 -5.50 1.67 -6.96
N GLY A 36 -5.92 1.16 -8.12
CA GLY A 36 -5.12 1.15 -9.34
C GLY A 36 -3.72 0.53 -9.18
N ASP A 37 -2.74 1.15 -9.83
CA ASP A 37 -1.36 0.66 -9.84
C ASP A 37 -0.69 0.74 -8.45
N ILE A 38 -1.14 1.64 -7.57
CA ILE A 38 -0.65 1.72 -6.19
C ILE A 38 -1.11 0.50 -5.38
N ALA A 39 -2.37 0.08 -5.51
CA ALA A 39 -2.86 -1.15 -4.88
C ALA A 39 -2.10 -2.38 -5.42
N ARG A 40 -1.86 -2.43 -6.73
CA ARG A 40 -1.09 -3.51 -7.35
C ARG A 40 0.36 -3.54 -6.85
N LEU A 41 1.00 -2.38 -6.70
CA LEU A 41 2.34 -2.26 -6.14
C LEU A 41 2.39 -2.76 -4.69
N HIS A 42 1.40 -2.42 -3.87
CA HIS A 42 1.30 -2.93 -2.50
C HIS A 42 1.28 -4.47 -2.47
N SER A 43 0.44 -5.11 -3.31
CA SER A 43 0.42 -6.57 -3.43
C SER A 43 1.74 -7.15 -3.95
N ALA A 44 2.39 -6.47 -4.91
CA ALA A 44 3.67 -6.92 -5.46
C ALA A 44 4.79 -6.94 -4.40
N VAL A 45 4.83 -5.92 -3.53
CA VAL A 45 5.79 -5.87 -2.41
C VAL A 45 5.57 -7.04 -1.45
N LEU A 46 4.31 -7.33 -1.10
CA LEU A 46 3.98 -8.49 -0.24
C LEU A 46 4.38 -9.82 -0.89
N ALA A 47 4.09 -10.00 -2.18
CA ALA A 47 4.45 -11.20 -2.91
C ALA A 47 5.98 -11.40 -2.97
N TYR A 48 6.72 -10.33 -3.27
CA TYR A 48 8.18 -10.37 -3.26
C TYR A 48 8.72 -10.74 -1.88
N ALA A 49 8.26 -10.09 -0.81
CA ALA A 49 8.73 -10.36 0.54
C ALA A 49 8.44 -11.80 0.97
N ARG A 50 7.25 -12.33 0.66
CA ARG A 50 6.88 -13.73 0.88
C ARG A 50 7.87 -14.66 0.20
N ASP A 51 8.06 -14.52 -1.11
CA ASP A 51 8.88 -15.45 -1.89
C ASP A 51 10.36 -15.34 -1.50
N PHE A 52 10.83 -14.13 -1.19
CA PHE A 52 12.16 -13.89 -0.65
C PHE A 52 12.41 -14.66 0.67
N MET A 53 11.44 -14.68 1.58
CA MET A 53 11.57 -15.37 2.86
C MET A 53 11.41 -16.88 2.74
N ILE A 54 10.52 -17.37 1.87
CA ILE A 54 10.44 -18.81 1.53
C ILE A 54 11.79 -19.31 1.00
N ASN A 55 12.42 -18.54 0.12
CA ASN A 55 13.75 -18.87 -0.42
C ASN A 55 14.86 -18.86 0.65
N LYS A 56 14.60 -18.34 1.85
CA LYS A 56 15.48 -18.40 3.02
C LYS A 56 15.15 -19.54 3.98
N GLY A 57 14.21 -20.42 3.64
CA GLY A 57 13.83 -21.59 4.44
C GLY A 57 12.73 -21.33 5.48
N PHE A 58 12.05 -20.17 5.42
CA PHE A 58 10.92 -19.89 6.29
C PHE A 58 9.61 -20.44 5.73
N THR A 59 8.72 -20.92 6.61
CA THR A 59 7.37 -21.36 6.24
C THR A 59 6.44 -20.16 6.13
N TYR A 60 5.79 -19.99 4.97
CA TYR A 60 4.75 -18.97 4.81
C TYR A 60 3.48 -19.37 5.57
N CYS A 61 2.97 -18.46 6.39
CA CYS A 61 1.80 -18.67 7.25
C CYS A 61 0.84 -17.48 7.12
N ILE A 62 -0.46 -17.77 7.02
CA ILE A 62 -1.53 -16.77 7.08
C ILE A 62 -2.31 -17.02 8.39
N PRO A 63 -2.30 -16.10 9.36
CA PRO A 63 -3.06 -16.24 10.61
C PRO A 63 -4.54 -15.82 10.43
N PRO A 64 -5.42 -16.10 11.41
CA PRO A 64 -6.75 -15.50 11.47
C PRO A 64 -6.69 -13.96 11.50
N TYR A 65 -7.68 -13.30 10.88
CA TYR A 65 -7.79 -11.83 10.74
C TYR A 65 -8.86 -11.23 11.66
#